data_AF-A0AAU4VDH0-F1
#
_entry.id   AF-A0AAU4VDH0-F1
#
_cell.length_a   1.000
_cell.length_b   1.000
_cell.length_c   1.000
_cell.angle_alpha   90.00
_cell.angle_beta   90.00
_cell.angle_gamma   90.00
#
_symmetry.space_group_name_H-M   'P 1'
#
loop_
_entity.id
_entity.type
_entity.pdbx_description
1 polymer ?
#
loop_
_entity_poly.entity_id
_entity_poly.type
_entity_poly.pdbx_seq_one_letter_code
_entity_poly.pdbx_strand_id
1 'polypeptide(L)'
;MLPPPGRRRVESGPGLPRACGTEAKVAALDPTDGKERWTVPLGGRRPVAADAFVCFLSAEPTVLKVQEPMGHGVHAYLAFGQDGRRQGQIDVIGDDAAVADGKLLVASGVVVAFDLATGDEVWSSDSLGTGRSITALHAGGGRVTVLTRSRKNHDELYVYDSATGDTVDERTFSCDTDDRSWGVVAERYPDVRV
;
A
#
# COMPACT_ATOMS: atom_id res chain seq x y z
N MET A 1 -44.30 -47.04 -19.21
CA MET A 1 -43.30 -46.75 -18.15
C MET A 1 -42.45 -45.59 -18.66
N LEU A 2 -42.72 -44.37 -18.17
CA LEU A 2 -42.08 -43.13 -18.64
C LEU A 2 -40.76 -42.91 -17.87
N PRO A 3 -39.69 -42.41 -18.52
CA PRO A 3 -38.45 -42.06 -17.82
C PRO A 3 -38.64 -40.78 -16.98
N PRO A 4 -37.91 -40.62 -15.86
CA PRO A 4 -38.01 -39.44 -15.00
C PRO A 4 -37.38 -38.20 -15.67
N PRO A 5 -37.83 -36.98 -15.33
CA PRO A 5 -37.29 -35.75 -15.90
C PRO A 5 -35.84 -35.54 -15.48
N GLY A 6 -34.95 -35.43 -16.47
CA GLY A 6 -33.54 -35.12 -16.27
C GLY A 6 -33.34 -33.76 -15.62
N ARG A 7 -32.58 -33.72 -14.53
CA ARG A 7 -32.04 -32.49 -13.94
C ARG A 7 -31.17 -31.81 -14.99
N ARG A 8 -31.60 -30.66 -15.50
CA ARG A 8 -30.75 -29.78 -16.31
C ARG A 8 -29.59 -29.33 -15.44
N ARG A 9 -28.40 -29.79 -15.78
CA ARG A 9 -27.13 -29.19 -15.36
C ARG A 9 -27.14 -27.77 -15.88
N VAL A 10 -27.07 -26.79 -14.98
CA VAL A 10 -26.74 -25.41 -15.35
C VAL A 10 -25.28 -25.48 -15.79
N GLU A 11 -25.06 -25.54 -17.10
CA GLU A 11 -23.75 -25.27 -17.67
C GLU A 11 -23.50 -23.78 -17.47
N SER A 12 -22.63 -23.48 -16.50
CA SER A 12 -21.96 -22.19 -16.37
C SER A 12 -21.44 -21.83 -17.76
N GLY A 13 -21.96 -20.73 -18.32
CA GLY A 13 -21.62 -20.28 -19.66
C GLY A 13 -20.11 -20.12 -19.84
N PRO A 14 -19.62 -20.15 -21.09
CA PRO A 14 -18.20 -20.06 -21.36
C PRO A 14 -17.66 -18.78 -20.73
N GLY A 15 -16.76 -18.96 -19.75
CA GLY A 15 -15.92 -17.89 -19.26
C GLY A 15 -15.30 -17.21 -20.46
N LEU A 16 -15.36 -15.88 -20.47
CA LEU A 16 -14.80 -15.06 -21.54
C LEU A 16 -13.41 -15.60 -21.91
N PRO A 17 -13.10 -15.77 -23.20
CA PRO A 17 -11.77 -16.20 -23.62
C PRO A 17 -10.78 -15.18 -23.05
N ARG A 18 -9.84 -15.67 -22.21
CA ARG A 18 -8.65 -14.91 -21.83
C ARG A 18 -8.02 -14.43 -23.13
N ALA A 19 -8.15 -13.13 -23.43
CA ALA A 19 -7.42 -12.51 -24.53
C ALA A 19 -5.95 -12.90 -24.37
N CYS A 20 -5.29 -13.32 -25.44
CA CYS A 20 -3.89 -13.74 -25.46
C CYS A 20 -3.08 -12.87 -24.50
N GLY A 21 -2.77 -13.45 -23.33
CA GLY A 21 -2.36 -12.68 -22.15
C GLY A 21 -1.01 -12.05 -22.39
N THR A 22 -1.00 -10.75 -22.68
CA THR A 22 0.25 -9.99 -22.63
C THR A 22 0.72 -9.99 -21.18
N GLU A 23 1.99 -10.28 -20.96
CA GLU A 23 2.63 -10.14 -19.67
C GLU A 23 2.89 -8.65 -19.41
N ALA A 24 2.65 -8.20 -18.18
CA ALA A 24 3.00 -6.85 -17.77
C ALA A 24 4.52 -6.65 -17.81
N LYS A 25 4.96 -5.48 -18.27
CA LYS A 25 6.37 -5.11 -18.36
C LYS A 25 6.61 -3.77 -17.69
N VAL A 26 7.83 -3.56 -17.22
CA VAL A 26 8.35 -2.25 -16.81
C VAL A 26 9.46 -1.85 -17.76
N ALA A 27 9.47 -0.57 -18.10
CA ALA A 27 10.50 0.04 -18.93
C ALA A 27 11.07 1.26 -18.22
N ALA A 28 12.37 1.49 -18.38
CA ALA A 28 12.99 2.77 -18.07
C ALA A 28 13.31 3.52 -19.35
N LEU A 29 13.00 4.81 -19.35
CA LEU A 29 13.28 5.72 -20.44
C LEU A 29 14.36 6.71 -19.99
N ASP A 30 15.18 7.16 -20.94
CA ASP A 30 16.09 8.27 -20.71
C ASP A 30 15.27 9.56 -20.51
N PRO A 31 15.46 10.29 -19.40
CA PRO A 31 14.67 11.50 -19.14
C PRO A 31 14.99 12.64 -20.11
N THR A 32 16.12 12.58 -20.82
CA THR A 32 16.58 13.63 -21.74
C THR A 32 15.92 13.53 -23.10
N ASP A 33 15.79 12.31 -23.64
CA ASP A 33 15.31 12.09 -25.01
C ASP A 33 14.16 11.05 -25.12
N GLY A 34 13.74 10.48 -24.00
CA GLY A 34 12.66 9.50 -23.94
C GLY A 34 12.99 8.13 -24.52
N LYS A 35 14.24 7.87 -24.92
CA LYS A 35 14.62 6.56 -25.47
C LYS A 35 14.59 5.49 -24.40
N GLU A 36 14.13 4.31 -24.78
CA GLU A 36 14.15 3.14 -23.92
C GLU A 36 15.59 2.76 -23.56
N ARG A 37 15.89 2.73 -22.25
CA ARG A 37 17.13 2.21 -21.69
C ARG A 37 17.06 0.70 -21.52
N TRP A 38 15.93 0.22 -21.00
CA TRP A 38 15.62 -1.20 -20.87
C TRP A 38 14.11 -1.42 -20.75
N THR A 39 13.68 -2.64 -21.09
CA THR A 39 12.35 -3.18 -20.80
C THR A 39 12.48 -4.61 -20.31
N VAL A 40 11.79 -4.94 -19.22
CA VAL A 40 11.77 -6.30 -18.65
C VAL A 40 10.34 -6.71 -18.29
N PRO A 41 10.01 -8.01 -18.34
CA PRO A 41 8.78 -8.51 -17.77
C PRO A 41 8.74 -8.28 -16.25
N LEU A 42 7.56 -7.93 -15.72
CA LEU A 42 7.34 -7.87 -14.27
C LEU A 42 7.41 -9.27 -13.65
N GLY A 43 6.92 -10.25 -14.41
CA GLY A 43 7.04 -11.65 -14.06
C GLY A 43 8.47 -12.14 -14.19
N GLY A 44 8.91 -12.91 -13.20
CA GLY A 44 10.12 -13.72 -13.32
C GLY A 44 9.77 -15.06 -13.96
N ARG A 45 9.82 -16.13 -13.17
CA ARG A 45 9.37 -17.47 -13.59
C ARG A 45 7.84 -17.58 -13.71
N ARG A 46 7.11 -16.65 -13.11
CA ARG A 46 5.64 -16.57 -13.14
C ARG A 46 5.27 -15.26 -13.83
N PRO A 47 4.64 -15.31 -15.02
CA PRO A 47 4.18 -14.12 -15.70
C PRO A 47 3.17 -13.36 -14.85
N VAL A 48 3.28 -12.03 -14.85
CA VAL A 48 2.28 -11.13 -14.28
C VAL A 48 1.36 -10.70 -15.42
N ALA A 49 0.04 -10.83 -15.25
CA ALA A 49 -0.92 -10.46 -16.27
C ALA A 49 -0.88 -8.94 -16.56
N ALA A 50 -1.07 -8.53 -17.82
CA ALA A 50 -1.06 -7.11 -18.20
C ALA A 50 -2.18 -6.27 -17.56
N ASP A 51 -3.22 -6.90 -17.04
CA ASP A 51 -4.31 -6.26 -16.29
C ASP A 51 -4.07 -6.25 -14.76
N ALA A 52 -2.87 -6.64 -14.31
CA ALA A 52 -2.48 -6.51 -12.91
C ALA A 52 -2.49 -5.03 -12.47
N PHE A 53 -2.87 -4.80 -11.21
CA PHE A 53 -2.73 -3.50 -10.59
C PHE A 53 -1.26 -3.29 -10.21
N VAL A 54 -0.66 -2.22 -10.75
CA VAL A 54 0.76 -1.88 -10.51
C VAL A 54 0.85 -0.43 -10.04
N CYS A 55 1.58 -0.19 -8.95
CA CYS A 55 1.91 1.15 -8.45
C CYS A 55 3.41 1.33 -8.31
N PHE A 56 3.92 2.50 -8.71
CA PHE A 56 5.29 2.91 -8.43
C PHE A 56 5.40 3.43 -7.00
N LEU A 57 6.39 2.91 -6.27
CA LEU A 57 6.78 3.41 -4.94
C LEU A 57 8.05 4.25 -5.00
N SER A 58 8.98 3.86 -5.88
CA SER A 58 10.21 4.61 -6.13
C SER A 58 10.65 4.41 -7.57
N ALA A 59 11.30 5.42 -8.13
CA ALA A 59 12.01 5.35 -9.40
C ALA A 59 13.47 4.92 -9.22
N GLU A 60 14.08 5.25 -8.08
CA GLU A 60 15.50 5.01 -7.78
C GLU A 60 15.69 4.47 -6.34
N PRO A 61 15.97 3.17 -6.16
CA PRO A 61 15.81 2.10 -7.17
C PRO A 61 14.34 1.98 -7.63
N THR A 62 14.09 1.35 -8.77
CA THR A 62 12.72 1.17 -9.26
C THR A 62 12.01 0.13 -8.40
N VAL A 63 10.98 0.53 -7.68
CA VAL A 63 10.19 -0.35 -6.81
C VAL A 63 8.71 -0.26 -7.16
N LEU A 64 8.11 -1.42 -7.40
CA LEU A 64 6.71 -1.56 -7.80
C LEU A 64 5.94 -2.40 -6.80
N LYS A 65 4.72 -1.98 -6.43
CA LYS A 65 3.72 -2.84 -5.82
C LYS A 65 2.91 -3.48 -6.94
N VAL A 66 2.86 -4.81 -6.96
CA VAL A 66 2.08 -5.60 -7.93
C VAL A 66 1.00 -6.36 -7.20
N GLN A 67 -0.23 -6.25 -7.67
CA GLN A 67 -1.38 -6.98 -7.19
C GLN A 67 -2.18 -7.52 -8.36
N GLU A 68 -2.14 -8.83 -8.55
CA GLU A 68 -2.97 -9.50 -9.54
C GLU A 68 -4.40 -9.74 -9.02
N PRO A 69 -5.42 -9.75 -9.89
CA PRO A 69 -6.78 -10.09 -9.49
C PRO A 69 -6.90 -11.56 -9.01
N MET A 70 -7.46 -11.76 -7.81
CA MET A 70 -7.88 -13.04 -7.18
C MET A 70 -6.84 -14.17 -7.01
N GLY A 71 -6.56 -14.49 -5.75
CA GLY A 71 -6.35 -15.85 -5.18
C GLY A 71 -5.11 -16.65 -5.56
N HIS A 72 -4.47 -16.38 -6.70
CA HIS A 72 -3.38 -17.20 -7.23
C HIS A 72 -2.29 -16.40 -7.99
N GLY A 73 -2.29 -15.07 -7.86
CA GLY A 73 -1.37 -14.19 -8.59
C GLY A 73 -0.26 -13.61 -7.72
N VAL A 74 0.61 -12.81 -8.33
CA VAL A 74 1.67 -12.07 -7.66
C VAL A 74 1.06 -10.94 -6.84
N HIS A 75 1.34 -10.99 -5.53
CA HIS A 75 1.01 -9.95 -4.56
C HIS A 75 2.30 -9.61 -3.83
N ALA A 76 3.10 -8.74 -4.43
CA ALA A 76 4.46 -8.51 -3.97
C ALA A 76 4.93 -7.09 -4.27
N TYR A 77 5.99 -6.69 -3.57
CA TYR A 77 6.85 -5.61 -4.01
C TYR A 77 8.00 -6.18 -4.83
N LEU A 78 8.27 -5.56 -5.98
CA LEU A 78 9.34 -5.93 -6.91
C LEU A 78 10.35 -4.78 -6.96
N ALA A 79 11.62 -5.09 -6.73
CA ALA A 79 12.71 -4.13 -6.86
C ALA A 79 13.55 -4.43 -8.11
N PHE A 80 13.90 -3.38 -8.85
CA PHE A 80 14.73 -3.45 -10.05
C PHE A 80 15.90 -2.49 -9.95
N GLY A 81 17.07 -2.96 -10.36
CA GLY A 81 18.26 -2.14 -10.51
C GLY A 81 18.15 -1.20 -11.72
N GLN A 82 19.10 -0.26 -11.82
CA GLN A 82 19.16 0.68 -12.93
C GLN A 82 19.40 0.02 -14.30
N ASP A 83 19.84 -1.23 -14.33
CA ASP A 83 20.02 -2.05 -15.53
C ASP A 83 18.77 -2.88 -15.90
N GLY A 84 17.66 -2.70 -15.17
CA GLY A 84 16.42 -3.46 -15.34
C GLY A 84 16.48 -4.87 -14.75
N ARG A 85 17.60 -5.29 -14.13
CA ARG A 85 17.64 -6.59 -13.46
C ARG A 85 16.84 -6.54 -12.18
N ARG A 86 16.01 -7.57 -11.99
CA ARG A 86 15.27 -7.78 -10.75
C ARG A 86 16.24 -8.07 -9.61
N GLN A 87 16.13 -7.29 -8.53
CA GLN A 87 16.95 -7.41 -7.34
C GLN A 87 16.25 -8.27 -6.28
N GLY A 88 15.04 -7.87 -5.88
CA GLY A 88 14.30 -8.52 -4.80
C GLY A 88 12.81 -8.74 -5.08
N GLN A 89 12.21 -9.64 -4.32
CA GLN A 89 10.77 -9.89 -4.22
C GLN A 89 10.38 -9.94 -2.75
N ILE A 90 9.41 -9.13 -2.36
CA ILE A 90 8.88 -9.14 -1.00
C ILE A 90 7.39 -9.48 -1.08
N ASP A 91 7.04 -10.70 -0.65
CA ASP A 91 5.70 -11.29 -0.73
C ASP A 91 4.80 -10.88 0.45
N VAL A 92 4.86 -9.60 0.80
CA VAL A 92 4.01 -8.97 1.81
C VAL A 92 3.28 -7.82 1.12
N ILE A 93 2.05 -7.56 1.54
CA ILE A 93 1.30 -6.38 1.12
C ILE A 93 0.82 -5.69 2.39
N GLY A 94 1.15 -4.41 2.52
CA GLY A 94 0.63 -3.56 3.59
C GLY A 94 -0.39 -2.54 3.11
N ASP A 95 -0.95 -1.84 4.08
CA ASP A 95 -1.85 -0.70 3.91
C ASP A 95 -1.12 0.47 3.25
N ASP A 96 0.12 0.72 3.69
CA ASP A 96 1.00 1.74 3.14
C ASP A 96 2.44 1.23 3.05
N ALA A 97 3.25 1.82 2.17
CA ALA A 97 4.64 1.45 1.99
C ALA A 97 5.49 2.60 1.44
N ALA A 98 6.74 2.66 1.91
CA ALA A 98 7.71 3.67 1.52
C ALA A 98 9.08 3.03 1.25
N VAL A 99 9.91 3.69 0.45
CA VAL A 99 11.28 3.25 0.15
C VAL A 99 12.27 4.30 0.66
N ALA A 100 13.24 3.87 1.45
CA ALA A 100 14.33 4.73 1.92
C ALA A 100 15.56 3.89 2.27
N ASP A 101 16.76 4.43 2.05
CA ASP A 101 18.03 3.85 2.52
C ASP A 101 18.21 2.36 2.16
N GLY A 102 17.85 2.00 0.93
CA GLY A 102 17.93 0.62 0.42
C GLY A 102 16.90 -0.34 1.00
N LYS A 103 15.89 0.15 1.72
CA LYS A 103 14.86 -0.66 2.38
C LYS A 103 13.47 -0.35 1.85
N LEU A 104 12.61 -1.35 1.88
CA LEU A 104 11.17 -1.20 1.79
C LEU A 104 10.60 -1.21 3.20
N LEU A 105 9.85 -0.17 3.55
CA LEU A 105 9.11 -0.05 4.79
C LEU A 105 7.65 -0.34 4.48
N VAL A 106 7.08 -1.35 5.11
CA VAL A 106 5.68 -1.75 4.91
C VAL A 106 4.93 -1.60 6.22
N ALA A 107 3.81 -0.89 6.21
CA ALA A 107 2.96 -0.68 7.38
C ALA A 107 1.65 -1.46 7.24
N SER A 108 1.33 -2.30 8.22
CA SER A 108 0.09 -3.11 8.28
C SER A 108 -0.23 -3.54 9.73
N GLY A 109 -0.42 -2.58 10.63
CA GLY A 109 -0.59 -2.82 12.08
C GLY A 109 0.72 -3.09 12.84
N VAL A 110 1.81 -3.30 12.10
CA VAL A 110 3.22 -3.21 12.49
C VAL A 110 3.94 -2.47 11.37
N VAL A 111 5.14 -1.95 11.62
CA VAL A 111 6.05 -1.46 10.59
C VAL A 111 7.16 -2.49 10.44
N VAL A 112 7.37 -2.97 9.21
CA VAL A 112 8.44 -3.93 8.91
C VAL A 112 9.35 -3.32 7.85
N ALA A 113 10.65 -3.40 8.08
CA ALA A 113 11.66 -3.01 7.12
C ALA A 113 12.25 -4.25 6.45
N PHE A 114 12.31 -4.24 5.13
CA PHE A 114 12.92 -5.28 4.31
C PHE A 114 14.10 -4.70 3.54
N ASP A 115 15.17 -5.46 3.41
CA ASP A 115 16.27 -5.14 2.49
C ASP A 115 15.77 -5.29 1.05
N LEU A 116 15.93 -4.25 0.21
CA LEU A 116 15.42 -4.30 -1.17
C LEU A 116 16.22 -5.24 -2.07
N ALA A 117 17.48 -5.51 -1.74
CA ALA A 117 18.35 -6.35 -2.57
C ALA A 117 18.08 -7.83 -2.32
N THR A 118 17.86 -8.24 -1.06
CA THR A 118 17.62 -9.64 -0.71
C THR A 118 16.13 -9.98 -0.54
N GLY A 119 15.32 -8.99 -0.13
CA GLY A 119 13.94 -9.18 0.29
C GLY A 119 13.79 -9.64 1.74
N ASP A 120 14.89 -9.77 2.48
CA ASP A 120 14.87 -10.23 3.87
C ASP A 120 14.38 -9.14 4.82
N GLU A 121 13.69 -9.54 5.88
CA GLU A 121 13.34 -8.65 6.99
C GLU A 121 14.60 -8.21 7.75
N VAL A 122 14.73 -6.90 7.95
CA VAL A 122 15.83 -6.27 8.70
C VAL A 122 15.39 -6.01 10.14
N TRP A 123 14.20 -5.46 10.32
CA TRP A 123 13.59 -5.21 11.62
C TRP A 123 12.07 -5.12 11.51
N SER A 124 11.38 -5.31 12.63
CA SER A 124 9.95 -5.05 12.79
C SER A 124 9.71 -4.26 14.06
N SER A 125 8.79 -3.30 14.01
CA SER A 125 8.32 -2.59 15.20
C SER A 125 7.43 -3.49 16.06
N ASP A 126 7.16 -3.03 17.28
CA ASP A 126 6.02 -3.51 18.05
C ASP A 126 4.69 -3.23 17.32
N SER A 127 3.64 -3.91 17.76
CA SER A 127 2.30 -3.68 17.22
C SER A 127 1.86 -2.24 17.45
N LEU A 128 1.41 -1.60 16.37
CA LEU A 128 0.70 -0.34 16.39
C LEU A 128 -0.69 -0.48 17.04
N GLY A 129 -1.06 -1.62 17.61
CA GLY A 129 -2.33 -1.86 18.30
C GLY A 129 -3.54 -2.11 17.37
N THR A 130 -4.61 -2.66 17.96
CA THR A 130 -5.81 -3.04 17.21
C THR A 130 -6.75 -1.86 16.99
N GLY A 131 -7.47 -1.85 15.86
CA GLY A 131 -8.49 -0.84 15.58
C GLY A 131 -7.95 0.54 15.17
N ARG A 132 -6.66 0.61 14.82
CA ARG A 132 -6.04 1.75 14.16
C ARG A 132 -5.93 1.50 12.67
N SER A 133 -6.11 2.55 11.88
CA SER A 133 -5.91 2.53 10.44
C SER A 133 -4.69 3.38 10.11
N ILE A 134 -3.76 2.85 9.33
CA ILE A 134 -2.64 3.63 8.82
C ILE A 134 -3.18 4.61 7.78
N THR A 135 -2.81 5.88 7.93
CA THR A 135 -3.28 6.98 7.07
C THR A 135 -2.14 7.58 6.24
N ALA A 136 -0.91 7.49 6.73
CA ALA A 136 0.28 7.87 5.99
C ALA A 136 1.52 7.18 6.57
N LEU A 137 2.45 6.84 5.68
CA LEU A 137 3.81 6.42 5.97
C LEU A 137 4.80 7.31 5.20
N HIS A 138 5.82 7.78 5.89
CA HIS A 138 6.95 8.49 5.27
C HIS A 138 8.26 7.92 5.78
N ALA A 139 9.23 7.73 4.89
CA ALA A 139 10.58 7.31 5.25
C ALA A 139 11.59 8.25 4.61
N GLY A 140 12.53 8.75 5.41
CA GLY A 140 13.55 9.71 4.95
C GLY A 140 14.30 10.35 6.12
N GLY A 141 15.51 10.83 5.85
CA GLY A 141 16.33 11.52 6.86
C GLY A 141 16.64 10.68 8.09
N GLY A 142 16.82 9.36 7.92
CA GLY A 142 17.10 8.44 9.03
C GLY A 142 15.88 8.07 9.87
N ARG A 143 14.66 8.41 9.43
CA ARG A 143 13.42 8.19 10.19
C ARG A 143 12.34 7.52 9.36
N VAL A 144 11.49 6.77 10.04
CA VAL A 144 10.21 6.26 9.53
C VAL A 144 9.09 6.86 10.37
N THR A 145 8.19 7.59 9.73
CA THR A 145 7.07 8.28 10.39
C THR A 145 5.76 7.66 9.95
N VAL A 146 4.95 7.23 10.90
CA VAL A 146 3.63 6.63 10.66
C VAL A 146 2.56 7.47 11.32
N LEU A 147 1.54 7.85 10.55
CA LEU A 147 0.34 8.47 11.07
C LEU A 147 -0.79 7.45 11.04
N THR A 148 -1.36 7.17 12.21
CA THR A 148 -2.51 6.28 12.35
C THR A 148 -3.73 7.06 12.83
N ARG A 149 -4.92 6.57 12.49
CA ARG A 149 -6.19 7.04 13.02
C ARG A 149 -6.86 5.95 13.83
N SER A 150 -7.16 6.24 15.08
CA SER A 150 -7.90 5.36 15.96
C SER A 150 -9.42 5.51 15.78
N ARG A 151 -10.16 4.41 15.95
CA ARG A 151 -11.65 4.45 16.03
C ARG A 151 -12.18 5.34 17.16
N LYS A 152 -11.35 5.68 18.14
CA LYS A 152 -11.69 6.58 19.26
C LYS A 152 -11.39 8.06 18.95
N ASN A 153 -11.30 8.44 17.67
CA ASN A 153 -11.11 9.81 17.19
C ASN A 153 -9.85 10.51 17.72
N HIS A 154 -8.76 9.77 17.92
CA HIS A 154 -7.43 10.37 18.03
C HIS A 154 -6.55 9.88 16.89
N ASP A 155 -5.74 10.79 16.37
CA ASP A 155 -4.67 10.47 15.45
C ASP A 155 -3.40 10.24 16.28
N GLU A 156 -2.54 9.31 15.85
CA GLU A 156 -1.29 8.99 16.54
C GLU A 156 -0.14 9.01 15.54
N LEU A 157 0.96 9.62 15.94
CA LEU A 157 2.19 9.70 15.19
C LEU A 157 3.25 8.86 15.88
N TYR A 158 3.78 7.90 15.14
CA TYR A 158 4.92 7.08 15.54
C TYR A 158 6.13 7.48 14.70
N VAL A 159 7.30 7.64 15.33
CA VAL A 159 8.57 7.88 14.64
C VAL A 159 9.56 6.83 15.08
N TYR A 160 10.14 6.13 14.11
CA TYR A 160 11.16 5.11 14.32
C TYR A 160 12.49 5.54 13.71
N ASP A 161 13.59 5.08 14.28
CA ASP A 161 14.90 5.11 13.63
C ASP A 161 14.88 4.17 12.41
N SER A 162 15.30 4.64 11.23
CA SER A 162 15.19 3.85 10.00
C SER A 162 16.17 2.68 9.93
N ALA A 163 17.26 2.72 10.69
CA ALA A 163 18.27 1.67 10.71
C ALA A 163 17.89 0.55 11.66
N THR A 164 17.38 0.88 12.85
CA THR A 164 17.13 -0.11 13.92
C THR A 164 15.66 -0.47 14.11
N GLY A 165 14.73 0.42 13.73
CA GLY A 165 13.31 0.28 14.06
C GLY A 165 12.96 0.73 15.48
N ASP A 166 13.90 1.27 16.25
CA ASP A 166 13.64 1.76 17.60
C ASP A 166 12.71 2.97 17.58
N THR A 167 11.75 3.03 18.51
CA THR A 167 10.88 4.19 18.64
C THR A 167 11.66 5.41 19.13
N VAL A 168 11.61 6.49 18.35
CA VAL A 168 12.23 7.79 18.63
C VAL A 168 11.21 8.78 19.20
N ASP A 169 9.96 8.72 18.74
CA ASP A 169 8.88 9.61 19.19
C ASP A 169 7.52 8.91 19.06
N GLU A 170 6.61 9.21 19.98
CA GLU A 170 5.20 8.79 19.93
C GLU A 170 4.34 9.96 20.42
N ARG A 171 3.34 10.34 19.62
CA ARG A 171 2.42 11.43 19.96
C ARG A 171 0.99 11.04 19.69
N THR A 172 0.10 11.47 20.57
CA THR A 172 -1.34 11.35 20.40
C THR A 172 -1.95 12.73 20.19
N PHE A 173 -2.82 12.84 19.20
CA PHE A 173 -3.61 14.02 18.88
C PHE A 173 -5.07 13.67 19.07
N SER A 174 -5.65 14.06 20.21
CA SER A 174 -7.11 14.03 20.36
C SER A 174 -7.73 15.14 19.53
N CYS A 175 -8.86 14.86 18.87
CA CYS A 175 -9.79 15.95 18.62
C CYS A 175 -10.28 16.40 20.00
N ASP A 176 -9.90 17.60 20.46
CA ASP A 176 -10.54 18.20 21.60
C ASP A 176 -12.04 18.31 21.27
N THR A 177 -12.83 17.41 21.84
CA THR A 177 -14.26 17.62 21.97
C THR A 177 -14.46 18.53 23.17
N ASP A 178 -14.04 19.79 23.05
CA ASP A 178 -14.47 20.83 23.98
C ASP A 178 -15.37 21.85 23.27
N ASP A 179 -16.52 22.07 23.90
CA ASP A 179 -17.49 23.14 23.69
C ASP A 179 -18.26 23.24 22.37
N ARG A 180 -19.33 22.44 22.25
CA ARG A 180 -20.66 23.00 21.93
C ARG A 180 -21.76 22.29 22.72
N SER A 181 -21.75 22.48 24.04
CA SER A 181 -23.02 22.57 24.75
C SER A 181 -23.71 23.84 24.26
N TRP A 182 -24.63 23.71 23.30
CA TRP A 182 -25.52 24.80 22.90
C TRP A 182 -26.49 25.05 24.05
N GLY A 183 -26.04 25.80 25.06
CA GLY A 183 -26.93 26.57 25.90
C GLY A 183 -27.62 27.59 25.01
N VAL A 184 -28.90 27.36 24.72
CA VAL A 184 -29.76 28.36 24.08
C VAL A 184 -29.90 29.52 25.05
N VAL A 185 -28.99 30.50 24.97
CA VAL A 185 -29.22 31.81 25.56
C VAL A 185 -29.97 32.61 24.51
N ALA A 186 -31.29 32.66 24.66
CA ALA A 186 -32.14 33.56 23.93
C ALA A 186 -31.84 35.00 24.39
N GLU A 187 -30.83 35.64 23.79
CA GLU A 187 -30.69 37.09 23.91
C GLU A 187 -31.74 37.76 23.02
N ARG A 188 -32.73 38.37 23.69
CA ARG A 188 -33.68 39.31 23.12
C ARG A 188 -32.89 40.48 22.50
N TYR A 189 -33.04 40.68 21.20
CA TYR A 189 -32.75 41.97 20.58
C TYR A 189 -33.77 43.00 21.11
N PRO A 190 -33.34 44.18 21.62
CA PRO A 190 -34.25 45.29 21.83
C PRO A 190 -34.61 45.93 20.47
N ASP A 191 -35.91 46.17 20.28
CA ASP A 191 -36.49 46.89 19.15
C ASP A 191 -35.79 48.23 18.90
N VAL A 192 -35.24 48.42 17.70
CA VAL A 192 -34.91 49.75 17.18
C VAL A 192 -36.14 50.25 16.42
N ARG A 193 -36.86 51.21 17.01
CA ARG A 193 -37.87 51.99 16.29
C ARG A 193 -37.17 53.04 15.43
N VAL A 194 -37.59 53.13 14.16
CA VAL A 194 -37.34 54.26 13.26
C VAL A 194 -38.31 55.39 13.60
#